data_AF-A0A1M7PS49-F1
#
_entry.id   AF-A0A1M7PS49-F1
#
_cell.length_a   1.000
_cell.length_b   1.000
_cell.length_c   1.000
_cell.angle_alpha   90.00
_cell.angle_beta   90.00
_cell.angle_gamma   90.00
#
_symmetry.space_group_name_H-M   'P 1'
#
loop_
_entity.id
_entity.type
_entity.pdbx_description
1 polymer ?
#
loop_
_entity_poly.entity_id
_entity_poly.type
_entity_poly.pdbx_seq_one_letter_code
_entity_poly.pdbx_strand_id
1 'polypeptide(L)'
;MQNPNFIYLFSPTMANIGNVRETFFLNQLTAVHSVTAPRYGDFMVDDTYVFEVGGASKTSEQLQGVPQSYLALDIAGGSNRRIPLWLFGMLY
;
A
#
# COMPACT_ATOMS: atom_id res chain seq x y z
N MET A 1 -5.71 20.75 0.66
CA MET A 1 -5.01 20.83 1.96
C MET A 1 -4.38 19.47 2.21
N GLN A 2 -3.06 19.34 2.09
CA GLN A 2 -2.35 18.09 2.40
C GLN A 2 -2.06 18.03 3.91
N ASN A 3 -2.51 16.96 4.58
CA ASN A 3 -2.25 16.72 5.99
C ASN A 3 -0.83 16.14 6.18
N PRO A 4 0.11 16.85 6.84
CA PRO A 4 1.50 16.40 7.06
C PRO A 4 1.67 15.27 8.09
N ASN A 5 0.57 14.78 8.69
CA ASN A 5 0.63 13.83 9.81
C ASN A 5 1.06 12.41 9.42
N PHE A 6 1.16 12.08 8.13
CA PHE A 6 1.56 10.74 7.68
C PHE A 6 3.01 10.38 7.99
N ILE A 7 3.92 11.36 7.99
CA ILE A 7 5.35 11.10 8.16
C ILE A 7 5.69 10.72 9.62
N TYR A 8 4.86 11.13 10.59
CA TYR A 8 5.12 10.87 12.01
C TYR A 8 4.75 9.46 12.48
N LEU A 9 4.01 8.67 11.69
CA LEU A 9 3.60 7.32 12.08
C LEU A 9 4.68 6.25 11.79
N PHE A 10 5.61 6.53 10.89
CA PHE A 10 6.66 5.59 10.46
C PHE A 10 7.92 5.70 11.34
N SER A 11 7.85 5.10 12.53
CA SER A 11 8.93 5.01 13.52
C SER A 11 10.18 4.23 13.00
N PRO A 12 11.43 4.54 13.42
CA PRO A 12 12.60 4.45 12.51
C PRO A 12 13.53 3.22 12.59
N THR A 13 13.34 2.17 13.39
CA THR A 13 14.49 1.30 13.73
C THR A 13 14.43 -0.19 13.38
N MET A 14 13.33 -0.72 12.84
CA MET A 14 13.29 -2.07 12.21
C MET A 14 12.67 -2.08 10.80
N ALA A 15 12.36 -0.88 10.29
CA ALA A 15 11.33 -0.65 9.28
C ALA A 15 11.90 -0.28 7.89
N ASN A 16 13.15 -0.58 7.59
CA ASN A 16 13.80 0.00 6.42
C ASN A 16 13.17 -0.46 5.09
N ILE A 17 13.02 -1.78 4.87
CA ILE A 17 12.45 -2.28 3.61
C ILE A 17 10.92 -2.18 3.55
N GLY A 18 10.23 -2.29 4.69
CA GLY A 18 8.77 -2.10 4.78
C GLY A 18 8.39 -0.67 4.42
N ASN A 19 9.01 0.30 5.10
CA ASN A 19 8.78 1.72 4.84
C ASN A 19 9.17 2.09 3.41
N VAL A 20 10.24 1.52 2.85
CA VAL A 20 10.60 1.77 1.44
C VAL A 20 9.49 1.31 0.50
N ARG A 21 8.88 0.14 0.72
CA ARG A 21 7.77 -0.35 -0.11
C ARG A 21 6.52 0.51 0.02
N GLU A 22 6.16 0.87 1.24
CA GLU A 22 5.02 1.74 1.54
C GLU A 22 5.21 3.15 0.97
N THR A 23 6.41 3.72 1.15
CA THR A 23 6.79 5.03 0.58
C THR A 23 6.78 4.99 -0.94
N PHE A 24 7.33 3.93 -1.56
CA PHE A 24 7.27 3.74 -3.00
C PHE A 24 5.82 3.70 -3.49
N PHE A 25 4.98 2.86 -2.88
CA PHE A 25 3.56 2.76 -3.22
C PHE A 25 2.87 4.12 -3.12
N LEU A 26 2.99 4.80 -1.98
CA LEU A 26 2.39 6.11 -1.77
C LEU A 26 2.84 7.13 -2.82
N ASN A 27 4.14 7.20 -3.11
CA ASN A 27 4.69 8.14 -4.09
C ASN A 27 4.19 7.85 -5.51
N GLN A 28 4.08 6.58 -5.90
CA GLN A 28 3.58 6.24 -7.24
C GLN A 28 2.08 6.52 -7.38
N LEU A 29 1.27 6.17 -6.38
CA LEU A 29 -0.18 6.33 -6.47
C LEU A 29 -0.62 7.79 -6.34
N THR A 30 0.01 8.57 -5.45
CA THR A 30 -0.38 9.99 -5.23
C THR A 30 -0.12 10.88 -6.43
N ALA A 31 0.68 10.43 -7.41
CA ALA A 31 0.89 11.13 -8.66
C ALA A 31 -0.38 11.16 -9.55
N VAL A 32 -1.24 10.15 -9.44
CA VAL A 32 -2.38 9.94 -10.34
C VAL A 32 -3.72 9.69 -9.63
N HIS A 33 -3.70 9.35 -8.34
CA HIS A 33 -4.87 8.99 -7.53
C HIS A 33 -4.86 9.67 -6.16
N SER A 34 -6.04 9.77 -5.54
CA SER A 34 -6.16 10.22 -4.15
C SER A 34 -5.81 9.07 -3.21
N VAL A 35 -4.90 9.29 -2.26
CA VAL A 35 -4.49 8.27 -1.28
C VAL A 35 -4.71 8.79 0.14
N THR A 36 -5.42 8.01 0.96
CA THR A 36 -5.73 8.31 2.36
C THR A 36 -5.46 7.11 3.27
N ALA A 37 -5.55 7.29 4.58
CA ALA A 37 -5.43 6.22 5.57
C ALA A 37 -6.79 5.59 5.84
N PRO A 38 -6.97 4.27 5.62
CA PRO A 38 -8.18 3.58 5.99
C PRO A 38 -8.18 3.17 7.48
N ARG A 39 -9.33 2.66 7.93
CA ARG A 39 -9.44 1.95 9.22
C ARG A 39 -8.80 0.56 9.20
N TYR A 40 -8.73 -0.06 8.02
CA TYR A 40 -8.18 -1.40 7.78
C TYR A 40 -7.26 -1.33 6.57
N GLY A 41 -6.07 -1.93 6.67
CA GLY A 41 -5.05 -1.88 5.63
C GLY A 41 -4.11 -0.68 5.75
N ASP A 42 -3.11 -0.63 4.88
CA ASP A 42 -2.11 0.44 4.84
C ASP A 42 -2.61 1.71 4.10
N PHE A 43 -3.32 1.55 2.97
CA PHE A 43 -3.73 2.68 2.11
C PHE A 43 -5.15 2.53 1.56
N MET A 44 -5.87 3.64 1.42
CA MET A 44 -7.14 3.77 0.72
C MET A 44 -6.93 4.61 -0.54
N VAL A 45 -7.36 4.10 -1.69
CA VAL A 45 -7.23 4.77 -2.99
C VAL A 45 -8.61 5.12 -3.52
N ASP A 46 -8.81 6.39 -3.88
CA ASP A 46 -10.05 6.96 -4.42
C ASP A 46 -11.31 6.58 -3.61
N ASP A 47 -11.16 6.52 -2.28
CA ASP A 47 -12.19 6.14 -1.30
C ASP A 47 -12.90 4.79 -1.59
N THR A 48 -12.30 3.95 -2.45
CA THR A 48 -12.92 2.73 -2.98
C THR A 48 -12.07 1.49 -2.75
N TYR A 49 -10.76 1.60 -2.95
CA TYR A 49 -9.85 0.45 -2.94
C TYR A 49 -8.92 0.48 -1.73
N VAL A 50 -8.83 -0.64 -1.01
CA VAL A 50 -7.93 -0.78 0.14
C VAL A 50 -6.71 -1.61 -0.26
N PHE A 51 -5.52 -1.10 0.02
CA PHE A 51 -4.27 -1.77 -0.25
C PHE A 51 -3.49 -2.01 1.03
N GLU A 52 -2.94 -3.22 1.12
CA GLU A 52 -1.95 -3.60 2.12
C GLU A 52 -0.62 -3.88 1.40
N VAL A 53 0.44 -3.20 1.78
CA VAL A 53 1.74 -3.24 1.12
C VAL A 53 2.71 -4.11 1.91
N GLY A 54 3.52 -4.93 1.24
CA GLY A 54 4.57 -5.67 1.95
C GLY A 54 5.37 -6.66 1.13
N GLY A 55 6.05 -7.56 1.83
CA GLY A 55 6.86 -8.63 1.21
C GLY A 55 6.03 -9.85 0.79
N ALA A 56 6.66 -10.77 0.08
CA ALA A 56 6.02 -11.98 -0.47
C ALA A 56 5.24 -12.84 0.54
N SER A 57 5.67 -12.87 1.81
CA SER A 57 5.06 -13.65 2.89
C SER A 57 3.80 -13.04 3.49
N LYS A 58 3.43 -11.80 3.12
CA LYS A 58 2.28 -11.10 3.71
C LYS A 58 0.96 -11.82 3.33
N THR A 59 0.08 -11.96 4.32
CA THR A 59 -1.22 -12.63 4.19
C THR A 59 -2.35 -11.60 4.17
N SER A 60 -3.53 -12.01 3.72
CA SER A 60 -4.71 -11.12 3.59
C SER A 60 -5.54 -11.03 4.88
N GLU A 61 -4.96 -11.38 6.03
CA GLU A 61 -5.68 -11.43 7.33
C GLU A 61 -6.24 -10.07 7.72
N GLN A 62 -5.45 -9.00 7.52
CA GLN A 62 -5.88 -7.62 7.83
C GLN A 62 -7.00 -7.12 6.91
N LEU A 63 -7.17 -7.74 5.74
CA LEU A 63 -8.14 -7.35 4.72
C LEU A 63 -9.38 -8.26 4.70
N GLN A 64 -9.49 -9.19 5.65
CA GLN A 64 -10.58 -10.16 5.68
C GLN A 64 -11.92 -9.44 5.90
N GLY A 65 -12.86 -9.63 4.98
CA GLY A 65 -14.17 -8.96 5.00
C GLY A 65 -14.17 -7.53 4.47
N VAL A 66 -13.01 -6.97 4.09
CA VAL A 66 -12.95 -5.67 3.42
C VAL A 66 -13.22 -5.88 1.91
N PRO A 67 -14.30 -5.29 1.35
CA PRO A 67 -14.54 -5.35 -0.09
C PRO A 67 -13.48 -4.56 -0.86
N GLN A 68 -13.23 -4.93 -2.12
CA GLN A 68 -12.29 -4.21 -3.00
C GLN A 68 -10.89 -4.00 -2.38
N SER A 69 -10.39 -5.03 -1.69
CA SER A 69 -9.11 -5.02 -0.99
C SER A 69 -8.05 -5.89 -1.65
N TYR A 70 -6.81 -5.42 -1.66
CA TYR A 70 -5.70 -6.00 -2.39
C TYR A 70 -4.38 -5.97 -1.60
N LEU A 71 -3.52 -6.95 -1.87
CA LEU A 71 -2.15 -7.01 -1.37
C LEU A 71 -1.19 -6.52 -2.46
N ALA A 72 -0.51 -5.40 -2.23
CA ALA A 72 0.57 -4.91 -3.07
C ALA A 72 1.91 -5.48 -2.57
N LEU A 73 2.39 -6.56 -3.19
CA LEU A 73 3.49 -7.36 -2.67
C LEU A 73 4.75 -7.26 -3.52
N ASP A 74 5.91 -7.28 -2.87
CA ASP A 74 7.21 -7.42 -3.51
C ASP A 74 7.41 -8.86 -4.01
N ILE A 75 6.80 -9.17 -5.15
CA ILE A 75 6.76 -10.47 -5.84
C ILE A 75 6.88 -10.29 -7.34
N ALA A 76 7.34 -11.33 -8.06
CA ALA A 76 7.51 -11.27 -9.51
C ALA A 76 6.19 -11.36 -10.30
N GLY A 77 5.17 -12.05 -9.78
CA GLY A 77 3.89 -12.27 -10.45
C GLY A 77 2.72 -12.22 -9.49
N GLY A 78 1.57 -11.76 -9.98
CA GLY A 78 0.34 -11.60 -9.19
C GLY A 78 -0.62 -12.78 -9.28
N SER A 79 -1.55 -12.86 -8.34
CA SER A 79 -2.67 -13.81 -8.39
C SER A 79 -3.83 -13.35 -7.50
N ASN A 80 -5.07 -13.50 -8.00
CA ASN A 80 -6.28 -13.06 -7.29
C ASN A 80 -6.20 -11.60 -6.82
N ARG A 81 -6.10 -11.38 -5.50
CA ARG A 81 -6.00 -10.07 -4.86
C ARG A 81 -4.55 -9.65 -4.58
N ARG A 82 -3.55 -10.40 -5.07
CA ARG A 82 -2.12 -10.08 -4.93
C ARG A 82 -1.62 -9.42 -6.20
N ILE A 83 -1.14 -8.18 -6.06
CA ILE A 83 -0.63 -7.34 -7.14
C ILE A 83 0.86 -7.12 -6.90
N PRO A 84 1.73 -7.40 -7.89
CA PRO A 84 3.14 -7.07 -7.79
C PRO A 84 3.38 -5.58 -7.57
N LEU A 85 4.16 -5.24 -6.54
CA LEU A 85 4.43 -3.87 -6.14
C LEU A 85 5.09 -3.06 -7.25
N TRP A 86 5.98 -3.69 -8.04
CA TRP A 86 6.67 -3.02 -9.14
C TRP A 86 5.74 -2.54 -10.26
N LEU A 87 4.52 -3.08 -10.40
CA LEU A 87 3.56 -2.59 -11.41
C LEU A 87 3.13 -1.14 -11.15
N PHE A 88 3.10 -0.72 -9.89
CA PHE A 88 2.77 0.66 -9.54
C PHE A 88 3.85 1.64 -9.99
N GLY A 89 5.07 1.16 -10.30
CA GLY A 89 6.14 1.97 -10.88
C GLY A 89 5.93 2.37 -12.34
N MET A 90 4.82 1.98 -12.97
CA MET A 90 4.51 2.26 -14.37
C MET A 90 3.39 3.30 -14.55
N LEU A 91 2.95 3.96 -13.47
CA LEU A 91 1.80 4.87 -13.46
C LEU A 91 2.12 6.31 -13.91
N TYR A 92 3.09 6.49 -14.81
CA TYR A 92 3.53 7.81 -15.32
C TYR A 92 2.62 8.40 -16.40
#